data_AF-A0A7C2L6L4-F1
#
_entry.id   AF-A0A7C2L6L4-F1
#
_cell.length_a   1.000
_cell.length_b   1.000
_cell.length_c   1.000
_cell.angle_alpha   90.00
_cell.angle_beta   90.00
_cell.angle_gamma   90.00
#
_symmetry.space_group_name_H-M   'P 1'
#
loop_
_entity.id
_entity.type
_entity.pdbx_description
1 polymer ?
#
loop_
_entity_poly.entity_id
_entity_poly.type
_entity_poly.pdbx_seq_one_letter_code
_entity_poly.pdbx_strand_id
1 'polypeptide(L)'
;MRRATASSLLLILALGIGGYVVVSRALRERAARCQVCSRPIHRGQMFVLHMSDGERERTCCPRCGLHVRLRVPERVRAAWATDFSSGRLIEA
;
A
#
# COMPACT_ATOMS: atom_id res chain seq x y z
N MET A 1 -45.23 -8.22 -10.77
CA MET A 1 -44.08 -9.04 -10.30
C MET A 1 -42.74 -8.60 -10.90
N ARG A 2 -42.58 -8.56 -12.24
CA ARG A 2 -41.31 -8.16 -12.93
C ARG A 2 -40.73 -6.78 -12.58
N ARG A 3 -41.57 -5.79 -12.24
CA ARG A 3 -41.13 -4.43 -11.86
C ARG A 3 -40.55 -4.36 -10.44
N ALA A 4 -41.14 -5.11 -9.50
CA ALA A 4 -40.67 -5.15 -8.11
C ALA A 4 -39.28 -5.81 -8.01
N THR A 5 -39.05 -6.88 -8.79
CA THR A 5 -37.74 -7.53 -8.86
C THR A 5 -36.66 -6.62 -9.46
N ALA A 6 -37.00 -5.81 -10.47
CA ALA A 6 -36.08 -4.85 -11.07
C ALA A 6 -35.70 -3.72 -10.08
N SER A 7 -36.66 -3.20 -9.33
CA SER A 7 -36.40 -2.17 -8.31
C SER A 7 -35.51 -2.68 -7.17
N SER A 8 -35.74 -3.91 -6.69
CA SER A 8 -34.90 -4.51 -5.65
C SER A 8 -33.47 -4.75 -6.12
N LEU A 9 -33.27 -5.19 -7.37
CA LEU A 9 -31.93 -5.36 -7.95
C LEU A 9 -31.19 -4.02 -8.07
N LEU A 10 -31.88 -2.95 -8.51
CA LEU A 10 -31.31 -1.61 -8.58
C LEU A 10 -30.88 -1.10 -7.21
N LEU A 11 -31.69 -1.33 -6.17
CA LEU A 11 -31.36 -0.93 -4.80
C LEU A 11 -30.11 -1.66 -4.29
N ILE A 12 -30.02 -2.98 -4.49
CA ILE A 12 -28.85 -3.78 -4.11
C ILE A 12 -27.61 -3.29 -4.84
N LEU A 13 -27.71 -3.02 -6.15
CA LEU A 13 -26.59 -2.54 -6.95
C LEU A 13 -26.13 -1.15 -6.46
N ALA A 14 -27.07 -0.24 -6.20
CA ALA A 14 -26.76 1.09 -5.70
C ALA A 14 -26.07 1.04 -4.33
N LEU A 15 -26.54 0.19 -3.41
CA LEU A 15 -25.93 -0.01 -2.11
C LEU A 15 -24.54 -0.65 -2.22
N GLY A 16 -24.38 -1.64 -3.10
CA GLY A 16 -23.09 -2.29 -3.35
C GLY A 16 -22.05 -1.32 -3.90
N ILE A 17 -22.42 -0.55 -4.92
CA ILE A 17 -21.55 0.46 -5.53
C ILE A 17 -21.24 1.58 -4.52
N GLY A 18 -22.27 2.11 -3.85
CA GLY A 18 -22.11 3.17 -2.85
C GLY A 18 -21.20 2.74 -1.70
N GLY A 19 -21.44 1.56 -1.13
CA GLY A 19 -20.60 0.97 -0.09
C GLY A 19 -19.15 0.77 -0.55
N TYR A 20 -18.95 0.21 -1.75
CA TYR A 20 -17.61 0.01 -2.32
C TYR A 20 -16.84 1.34 -2.47
N VAL A 21 -17.50 2.38 -2.98
CA VAL A 21 -16.87 3.71 -3.16
C VAL A 21 -16.48 4.33 -1.83
N VAL A 22 -17.35 4.28 -0.82
CA VAL A 22 -17.07 4.85 0.51
C VAL A 22 -15.90 4.10 1.18
N VAL A 23 -15.95 2.77 1.20
CA VAL A 23 -14.90 1.95 1.83
C VAL A 23 -13.56 2.10 1.10
N SER A 24 -13.56 2.06 -0.24
CA SER A 24 -12.32 2.21 -1.02
C SER A 24 -11.66 3.57 -0.84
N ARG A 25 -12.44 4.65 -0.72
CA ARG A 25 -11.92 5.99 -0.41
C ARG A 25 -11.32 6.05 0.99
N ALA A 26 -12.06 5.59 2.00
CA ALA A 26 -11.57 5.57 3.38
C ALA A 26 -10.28 4.77 3.54
N LEU A 27 -10.15 3.64 2.84
CA LEU A 27 -8.92 2.84 2.82
C LEU A 27 -7.74 3.54 2.13
N ARG A 28 -7.99 4.30 1.05
CA ARG A 28 -6.94 5.09 0.38
C ARG A 28 -6.42 6.22 1.25
N GLU A 29 -7.28 6.91 1.98
CA GLU A 29 -6.87 8.01 2.87
C GLU A 29 -6.03 7.52 4.05
N ARG A 30 -6.34 6.34 4.57
CA ARG A 30 -5.57 5.70 5.65
C ARG A 30 -4.28 5.04 5.19
N ALA A 31 -4.01 4.99 3.88
CA ALA A 31 -2.79 4.37 3.38
C ALA A 31 -1.57 5.20 3.82
N ALA A 32 -0.62 4.55 4.49
CA ALA A 32 0.64 5.17 4.87
C ALA A 32 1.33 5.79 3.65
N ARG A 33 1.85 7.00 3.79
CA ARG A 33 2.55 7.71 2.71
C ARG A 33 4.06 7.57 2.87
N CYS A 34 4.76 7.41 1.75
CA CYS A 34 6.20 7.36 1.75
C CYS A 34 6.79 8.72 2.11
N GLN A 35 7.67 8.77 3.10
CA GLN A 35 8.30 10.01 3.55
C GLN A 35 9.21 10.66 2.49
N VAL A 36 9.66 9.89 1.48
CA VAL A 36 10.57 10.37 0.43
C VAL A 36 9.82 11.07 -0.71
N CYS A 37 8.67 10.52 -1.15
CA CYS A 37 7.98 11.01 -2.35
C CYS A 37 6.46 11.19 -2.19
N SER A 38 5.96 11.08 -0.95
CA SER A 38 4.56 11.26 -0.54
C SER A 38 3.51 10.38 -1.25
N ARG A 39 3.94 9.41 -2.07
CA ARG A 39 3.07 8.38 -2.66
C ARG A 39 2.58 7.37 -1.63
N PRO A 40 1.38 6.80 -1.80
CA PRO A 40 0.90 5.71 -0.95
C PRO A 40 1.84 4.50 -0.97
N ILE A 41 2.05 3.87 0.18
CA ILE A 41 2.82 2.65 0.33
C ILE A 41 1.88 1.46 0.09
N HIS A 42 2.10 0.77 -1.01
CA HIS A 42 1.38 -0.45 -1.36
C HIS A 42 2.22 -1.67 -0.97
N ARG A 43 1.63 -2.63 -0.24
CA ARG A 43 2.35 -3.82 0.26
C ARG A 43 3.04 -4.64 -0.85
N GLY A 44 2.45 -4.68 -2.05
CA GLY A 44 2.98 -5.43 -3.20
C GLY A 44 4.19 -4.81 -3.90
N GLN A 45 4.63 -3.61 -3.50
CA GLN A 45 5.78 -2.92 -4.12
C GLN A 45 6.65 -2.18 -3.09
N MET A 46 6.37 -2.36 -1.81
CA MET A 46 7.09 -1.65 -0.76
C MET A 46 8.54 -2.14 -0.68
N PHE A 47 9.40 -1.25 -0.20
CA PHE A 47 10.78 -1.56 0.11
C PHE A 47 11.04 -1.26 1.57
N VAL A 48 11.63 -2.21 2.29
CA VAL A 48 11.76 -2.18 3.74
C VAL A 48 13.24 -2.15 4.08
N LEU A 49 13.65 -1.19 4.91
CA LEU A 49 14.99 -1.14 5.49
C LEU A 49 14.89 -1.51 6.97
N HIS A 50 15.76 -2.42 7.42
CA HIS A 50 15.97 -2.66 8.85
C HIS A 50 17.09 -1.75 9.33
N MET A 51 16.75 -0.96 10.34
CA MET A 51 17.63 0.05 10.91
C MET A 51 18.44 -0.54 12.08
N SER A 52 19.53 0.12 12.43
CA SER A 52 20.47 -0.32 13.47
C SER A 52 19.88 -0.31 14.88
N ASP A 53 18.83 0.48 15.09
CA ASP A 53 18.02 0.57 16.32
C ASP A 53 16.88 -0.45 16.37
N GLY A 54 16.75 -1.30 15.33
CA GLY A 54 15.69 -2.31 15.22
C GLY A 54 14.42 -1.82 14.54
N GLU A 55 14.32 -0.52 14.20
CA GLU A 55 13.17 0.03 13.48
C GLU A 55 13.10 -0.46 12.03
N ARG A 56 11.88 -0.44 11.47
CA ARG A 56 11.63 -0.79 10.07
C ARG A 56 11.12 0.40 9.30
N GLU A 57 12.02 1.02 8.53
CA GLU A 57 11.66 2.09 7.61
C GLU A 57 11.00 1.48 6.35
N ARG A 58 9.77 1.92 6.03
CA ARG A 58 9.05 1.47 4.83
C ARG A 58 8.97 2.58 3.81
N THR A 59 9.32 2.27 2.58
CA THR A 59 9.18 3.17 1.44
C THR A 59 8.30 2.54 0.36
N CYS A 60 7.74 3.38 -0.51
CA CYS A 60 6.78 2.91 -1.52
C CYS A 60 7.40 2.11 -2.66
N CYS A 61 8.73 2.16 -2.84
CA CYS A 61 9.47 1.46 -3.90
C CYS A 61 10.99 1.43 -3.62
N PRO A 62 11.76 0.54 -4.29
CA PRO A 62 13.20 0.43 -4.10
C PRO A 62 13.97 1.75 -4.28
N ARG A 63 13.59 2.56 -5.28
CA ARG A 63 14.21 3.88 -5.50
C ARG A 63 14.16 4.79 -4.27
N CYS A 64 13.01 4.87 -3.60
CA CYS A 64 12.89 5.67 -2.39
C CYS A 64 13.71 5.07 -1.24
N GLY A 65 13.72 3.74 -1.10
CA GLY A 65 14.53 3.07 -0.09
C GLY A 65 16.03 3.28 -0.28
N LEU A 66 16.50 3.23 -1.53
CA LEU A 66 17.89 3.54 -1.86
C LEU A 66 18.27 4.99 -1.53
N HIS A 67 17.37 5.96 -1.73
CA HIS A 67 17.60 7.33 -1.25
C HIS A 67 17.70 7.43 0.26
N VAL A 68 16.91 6.68 1.02
CA VAL A 68 17.05 6.61 2.49
C VAL A 68 18.42 6.03 2.85
N ARG A 69 18.82 4.92 2.21
CA ARG A 69 20.13 4.29 2.45
C ARG A 69 21.30 5.24 2.13
N LEU A 70 21.19 6.10 1.13
CA LEU A 70 22.21 7.11 0.84
C LEU A 70 22.25 8.26 1.87
N ARG A 71 21.13 8.56 2.54
CA ARG A 71 21.07 9.64 3.56
C ARG A 71 21.60 9.21 4.93
N VAL A 72 21.39 7.95 5.30
CA VAL A 72 21.77 7.39 6.61
C VAL A 72 22.41 6.00 6.48
N PRO A 73 23.50 5.87 5.69
CA PRO A 73 24.07 4.56 5.35
C PRO A 73 24.48 3.74 6.58
N GLU A 74 25.03 4.38 7.59
CA GLU A 74 25.47 3.77 8.85
C GLU A 74 24.34 3.16 9.68
N ARG A 75 23.10 3.63 9.47
CA ARG A 75 21.93 3.11 10.19
C ARG A 75 21.27 1.93 9.49
N VAL A 76 21.54 1.68 8.21
CA VAL A 76 20.87 0.60 7.47
C VAL A 76 21.65 -0.70 7.65
N ARG A 77 20.99 -1.73 8.21
CA ARG A 77 21.58 -3.06 8.43
C ARG A 77 21.27 -4.05 7.31
N ALA A 78 20.05 -3.99 6.78
CA ALA A 78 19.59 -4.88 5.72
C ALA A 78 18.39 -4.25 5.01
N ALA A 79 18.08 -4.74 3.81
CA ALA A 79 16.95 -4.27 3.04
C ALA A 79 16.23 -5.41 2.32
N TRP A 80 14.94 -5.22 2.10
CA TRP A 80 14.10 -6.15 1.34
C TRP A 80 13.21 -5.40 0.35
N ALA A 81 13.12 -5.92 -0.86
CA ALA A 81 12.13 -5.54 -1.84
C ALA A 81 10.95 -6.53 -1.82
N THR A 82 9.72 -6.04 -1.94
CA THR A 82 8.62 -6.92 -2.33
C THR A 82 8.69 -7.19 -3.83
N ASP A 83 8.81 -8.46 -4.22
CA ASP A 83 8.62 -8.89 -5.59
C ASP A 83 7.17 -8.65 -6.03
N PHE A 84 7.01 -7.91 -7.12
CA PHE A 84 5.69 -7.51 -7.60
C PHE A 84 4.83 -8.71 -8.04
N SER A 85 5.47 -9.72 -8.62
CA SER A 85 4.78 -10.87 -9.21
C SER A 85 4.28 -11.86 -8.15
N SER A 86 5.10 -12.16 -7.15
CA SER A 86 4.80 -13.15 -6.11
C SER A 86 4.36 -12.55 -4.77
N GLY A 87 4.59 -11.26 -4.55
CA GLY A 87 4.37 -10.60 -3.26
C GLY A 87 5.36 -11.01 -2.17
N ARG A 88 6.39 -11.81 -2.49
CA ARG A 88 7.40 -12.25 -1.53
C ARG A 88 8.43 -11.15 -1.28
N LEU A 89 8.96 -11.11 -0.06
CA LEU A 89 10.12 -10.28 0.25
C LEU A 89 11.40 -10.96 -0.25
N ILE A 90 12.24 -10.20 -0.95
CA ILE A 90 13.55 -10.59 -1.46
C ILE A 90 14.59 -9.65 -0.84
N GLU A 91 15.68 -10.21 -0.31
CA GLU A 91 16.80 -9.43 0.22
C GLU A 91 17.49 -8.62 -0.90
N ALA A 92 17.90 -7.38 -0.60
CA ALA A 92 18.34 -6.38 -1.59
C ALA A 92 19.62 -5.62 -1.20
#